data_AF-B9NMU4-F1
#
_entry.id   AF-B9NMU4-F1
#
_cell.length_a   1.000
_cell.length_b   1.000
_cell.length_c   1.000
_cell.angle_alpha   90.00
_cell.angle_beta   90.00
_cell.angle_gamma   90.00
#
_symmetry.space_group_name_H-M   'P 1'
#
loop_
_entity.id
_entity.type
_entity.pdbx_description
1 polymer ?
#
loop_
_entity_poly.entity_id
_entity_poly.type
_entity_poly.pdbx_seq_one_letter_code
_entity_poly.pdbx_strand_id
1 'polypeptide(L)' 'MSHTPHELAEEFPDKVALMSRLKQTDAHFARLADEYHEINRVVHRAETNIEPMEELAEVELRKKRAALKDEIWAILSKS' A
#
# COMPACT_ATOMS: atom_id res chain seq x y z
N MET A 1 -10.78 -5.07 -16.09
CA MET A 1 -9.68 -4.44 -15.34
C MET A 1 -10.02 -4.57 -13.87
N SER A 2 -9.23 -5.31 -13.09
CA SER A 2 -9.44 -5.42 -11.64
C SER A 2 -8.95 -4.12 -11.02
N HIS A 3 -9.88 -3.23 -10.66
CA HIS A 3 -9.54 -2.01 -9.95
C HIS A 3 -9.36 -2.37 -8.48
N THR A 4 -8.11 -2.57 -8.05
CA THR A 4 -7.81 -2.72 -6.62
C THR A 4 -7.91 -1.32 -5.99
N PRO A 5 -8.85 -1.06 -5.07
CA PRO A 5 -8.95 0.23 -4.40
C PRO A 5 -7.76 0.44 -3.45
N HIS A 6 -7.53 1.67 -2.99
CA HIS A 6 -6.44 2.02 -2.06
C HIS A 6 -5.06 1.88 -2.69
N GLU A 7 -4.91 2.16 -3.98
CA GLU A 7 -3.58 2.29 -4.54
C GLU A 7 -2.89 3.54 -3.99
N LEU A 8 -1.56 3.52 -3.86
CA LEU A 8 -0.81 4.66 -3.31
C LEU A 8 -1.05 5.96 -4.10
N ALA A 9 -1.31 5.86 -5.40
CA ALA A 9 -1.65 7.01 -6.24
C ALA A 9 -3.04 7.62 -5.92
N GLU A 10 -3.97 6.83 -5.38
CA GLU A 10 -5.27 7.29 -4.91
C GLU A 10 -5.18 7.89 -3.50
N GLU A 11 -4.35 7.29 -2.65
CA GLU A 11 -4.12 7.76 -1.27
C GLU A 11 -3.29 9.06 -1.23
N PHE A 12 -2.37 9.24 -2.18
CA PHE A 12 -1.45 10.40 -2.26
C PHE A 12 -1.41 11.01 -3.68
N PRO A 13 -2.53 11.55 -4.18
CA PRO A 13 -2.65 12.00 -5.57
C PRO A 13 -1.70 13.18 -5.90
N ASP A 14 -1.37 14.01 -4.92
CA ASP A 14 -0.45 15.14 -5.05
C ASP A 14 1.03 14.72 -5.00
N LYS A 15 1.33 13.48 -4.60
CA LYS A 15 2.70 12.95 -4.47
C LYS A 15 3.10 11.96 -5.56
N VAL A 16 2.25 11.69 -6.55
CA VAL A 16 2.50 10.67 -7.59
C VAL A 16 3.86 10.85 -8.28
N ALA A 17 4.19 12.07 -8.70
CA ALA A 17 5.49 12.33 -9.34
C ALA A 17 6.68 12.07 -8.40
N LEU A 18 6.55 12.48 -7.14
CA LEU A 18 7.56 12.24 -6.10
C LEU A 18 7.73 10.74 -5.82
N MET A 19 6.63 9.99 -5.68
CA MET A 19 6.67 8.54 -5.50
C MET A 19 7.34 7.85 -6.68
N SER A 20 7.04 8.25 -7.92
CA SER A 20 7.68 7.71 -9.12
C SER A 20 9.20 7.94 -9.12
N ARG A 21 9.65 9.11 -8.65
CA ARG A 21 11.09 9.41 -8.48
C ARG A 21 11.69 8.54 -7.38
N LEU A 22 11.09 8.53 -6.19
CA LEU A 22 11.59 7.78 -5.04
C LEU A 22 11.67 6.27 -5.31
N LYS A 23 10.71 5.69 -6.05
CA LYS A 23 10.78 4.29 -6.48
C LYS A 23 12.05 3.96 -7.30
N GLN A 24 12.62 4.94 -8.00
CA GLN A 24 13.83 4.75 -8.82
C GLN A 24 15.12 5.09 -8.06
N THR A 25 15.04 6.00 -7.09
CA THR A 25 16.22 6.56 -6.42
C THR A 25 16.41 6.11 -4.98
N ASP A 26 15.38 5.58 -4.34
CA ASP A 26 15.37 5.14 -2.94
C ASP A 26 14.89 3.69 -2.84
N ALA A 27 15.85 2.78 -2.61
CA ALA A 27 15.58 1.35 -2.49
C ALA A 27 14.71 1.00 -1.26
N HIS A 28 14.71 1.83 -0.21
CA HIS A 28 13.82 1.63 0.93
C HIS A 28 12.38 2.00 0.56
N PHE A 29 12.18 3.15 -0.07
CA PHE A 29 10.87 3.57 -0.55
C PHE A 29 10.28 2.58 -1.56
N ALA A 30 11.09 2.10 -2.51
CA ALA A 30 10.67 1.09 -3.48
C ALA A 30 10.11 -0.16 -2.80
N ARG A 31 10.84 -0.70 -1.81
CA ARG A 31 10.37 -1.87 -1.03
C ARG A 31 9.08 -1.61 -0.27
N LEU A 32 8.94 -0.45 0.38
CA LEU A 32 7.71 -0.10 1.10
C LEU A 32 6.51 -0.01 0.15
N ALA A 33 6.70 0.59 -1.02
CA ALA A 33 5.64 0.74 -2.00
C ALA A 33 5.20 -0.61 -2.60
N ASP A 34 6.16 -1.51 -2.85
CA ASP A 34 5.86 -2.87 -3.34
C ASP A 34 5.16 -3.70 -2.26
N GLU A 35 5.64 -3.65 -1.01
CA GLU A 35 5.01 -4.34 0.12
C GLU A 35 3.59 -3.85 0.38
N TYR A 36 3.37 -2.54 0.30
CA TYR A 36 2.04 -1.95 0.42
C TYR A 36 1.11 -2.46 -0.69
N HIS A 37 1.58 -2.48 -1.94
CA HIS A 37 0.79 -2.96 -3.07
C HIS A 37 0.39 -4.43 -2.92
N GLU A 38 1.33 -5.29 -2.50
CA GLU A 38 1.03 -6.71 -2.28
C GLU A 38 0.04 -6.92 -1.13
N ILE A 39 0.21 -6.26 0.01
CA ILE A 39 -0.74 -6.38 1.13
C ILE A 39 -2.11 -5.85 0.73
N ASN A 40 -2.17 -4.73 0.00
CA ASN A 40 -3.44 -4.18 -0.46
C ASN A 40 -4.19 -5.16 -1.35
N ARG A 41 -3.49 -5.86 -2.25
CA ARG A 41 -4.09 -6.90 -3.10
C ARG A 41 -4.62 -8.07 -2.28
N VAL A 42 -3.90 -8.52 -1.25
CA VAL A 42 -4.36 -9.61 -0.38
C VAL A 42 -5.59 -9.18 0.42
N VAL A 43 -5.54 -8.01 1.06
CA VAL A 43 -6.68 -7.45 1.80
C VAL A 43 -7.90 -7.31 0.90
N HIS A 44 -7.75 -6.78 -0.32
CA HIS A 44 -8.86 -6.63 -1.25
C HIS A 44 -9.49 -7.98 -1.64
N ARG A 45 -8.69 -9.02 -1.84
CA ARG A 45 -9.20 -10.38 -2.16
C ARG A 45 -9.96 -11.00 -0.98
N ALA A 46 -9.50 -10.75 0.25
CA ALA A 46 -10.20 -11.16 1.46
C ALA A 46 -11.53 -10.40 1.60
N GLU A 47 -11.52 -9.07 1.50
CA GLU A 47 -12.70 -8.20 1.62
C GLU A 47 -13.76 -8.48 0.54
N THR A 48 -13.35 -8.92 -0.65
CA THR A 48 -14.26 -9.28 -1.77
C THR A 48 -14.71 -10.74 -1.76
N ASN A 49 -14.36 -11.51 -0.73
CA ASN A 49 -14.64 -12.96 -0.64
C ASN A 49 -14.11 -13.79 -1.83
N ILE A 50 -13.10 -13.28 -2.56
CA ILE A 50 -12.42 -14.03 -3.62
C ILE A 50 -11.49 -15.07 -2.99
N GLU A 51 -10.74 -14.65 -1.97
CA GLU A 51 -9.88 -15.51 -1.15
C GLU A 51 -10.14 -15.19 0.33
N PRO A 52 -11.28 -15.67 0.89
CA PRO A 52 -11.61 -15.43 2.28
C PRO A 52 -10.58 -16.08 3.20
N MET A 53 -10.25 -15.39 4.28
CA MET A 53 -9.32 -15.87 5.31
C MET A 53 -9.92 -15.68 6.70
N GLU A 54 -9.23 -16.18 7.72
CA GLU A 54 -9.65 -15.96 9.11
C GLU A 54 -9.71 -14.46 9.43
N GLU A 55 -10.75 -14.04 10.15
CA GLU A 55 -10.99 -12.62 10.49
C GLU A 55 -9.78 -11.99 11.20
N LEU A 56 -9.14 -12.72 12.11
CA LEU A 56 -7.93 -12.24 12.79
C LEU A 56 -6.78 -11.99 11.80
N ALA A 57 -6.59 -12.87 10.81
CA ALA A 57 -5.55 -12.69 9.79
C ALA A 57 -5.85 -11.49 8.88
N GLU A 58 -7.12 -11.28 8.50
CA GLU A 58 -7.54 -10.11 7.72
C GLU A 58 -7.28 -8.81 8.49
N VAL A 59 -7.64 -8.78 9.78
CA VAL A 59 -7.43 -7.61 10.65
C VAL A 59 -5.94 -7.26 10.75
N GLU A 60 -5.07 -8.25 10.92
CA GLU A 60 -3.62 -8.02 10.97
C GLU A 60 -3.07 -7.50 9.64
N LEU A 61 -3.56 -7.99 8.50
CA LEU A 61 -3.17 -7.45 7.18
C LEU A 61 -3.64 -6.00 6.99
N ARG A 62 -4.86 -5.67 7.42
CA ARG A 62 -5.39 -4.29 7.36
C ARG A 62 -4.57 -3.34 8.23
N LYS A 63 -4.16 -3.76 9.44
CA LYS A 63 -3.23 -3.00 10.30
C LYS A 63 -1.89 -2.81 9.62
N LYS A 64 -1.34 -3.86 9.01
CA LYS A 64 -0.06 -3.79 8.30
C LYS A 64 -0.14 -2.83 7.09
N ARG A 65 -1.24 -2.84 6.33
CA ARG A 65 -1.49 -1.84 5.26
C ARG A 65 -1.49 -0.42 5.80
N ALA A 66 -2.14 -0.18 6.94
CA ALA A 66 -2.17 1.13 7.59
C ALA A 66 -0.77 1.59 8.03
N ALA A 67 -0.01 0.72 8.70
CA ALA A 67 1.36 1.01 9.13
C ALA A 67 2.28 1.37 7.95
N LEU A 68 2.23 0.59 6.86
CA LEU A 68 3.00 0.90 5.66
C LEU A 68 2.60 2.24 5.04
N LYS A 69 1.31 2.58 5.06
CA LYS A 69 0.83 3.88 4.58
C LYS A 69 1.43 5.02 5.40
N ASP A 70 1.48 4.88 6.71
CA ASP A 70 2.06 5.87 7.62
C ASP A 70 3.58 6.03 7.41
N GLU A 71 4.31 4.93 7.21
CA GLU A 71 5.75 4.95 6.89
C GLU A 71 6.02 5.66 5.56
N ILE A 72 5.24 5.32 4.52
CA ILE A 72 5.32 5.97 3.20
C ILE A 72 5.05 7.47 3.33
N TRP A 73 4.01 7.86 4.07
CA TRP A 73 3.70 9.26 4.33
C TRP A 73 4.83 9.99 5.07
N ALA A 74 5.47 9.34 6.04
CA ALA A 74 6.59 9.92 6.78
C ALA A 74 7.80 10.22 5.88
N ILE A 75 8.01 9.47 4.79
CA ILE A 75 9.04 9.75 3.78
C ILE A 75 8.58 10.88 2.86
N LEU A 76 7.34 10.82 2.36
CA LEU A 76 6.80 11.80 1.41
C LEU A 76 6.64 13.20 1.99
N SER A 77 6.38 13.32 3.29
CA SER A 77 6.23 14.59 4.01
C SER A 77 7.55 15.30 4.31
N LYS A 78 8.68 14.58 4.22
CA LYS A 78 10.04 15.12 4.46
C LYS A 78 10.79 15.48 3.17
N SER A 79 10.23 15.13 2.01
CA SER A 79 10.85 15.26 0.69
C SER A 79 10.32 16.46 -0.08
#